data_AF-A0A5P9CJW6-F1
#
_entry.id   AF-A0A5P9CJW6-F1
#
_cell.length_a   1.000
_cell.length_b   1.000
_cell.length_c   1.000
_cell.angle_alpha   90.00
_cell.angle_beta   90.00
_cell.angle_gamma   90.00
#
_symmetry.space_group_name_H-M   'P 1'
#
loop_
_entity.id
_entity.type
_entity.pdbx_description
1 polymer ?
#
loop_
_entity_poly.entity_id
_entity_poly.type
_entity_poly.pdbx_seq_one_letter_code
_entity_poly.pdbx_strand_id
1 'polypeptide(L)'
;MKKLIISSLLVVPMAYATASSNTTETSVGEVYVDGAGKTLYTFSKDPVGQSVCTDKCETLWPPLLVNDKASSQFSKSSEFSQVTRKDGSKQWALNGKPLYRWFKDQKEGDIDGAGVKGVWPIARADDVAVKLYNDGSRRYLVDNNNLTLYTFDKDKDNQSVCYGDCEVKWPPAYVDSDLTQKGIDNIKLTGGFGVTKRKDDTYQWTFEGKPLYRWFKDSQAGETTGDGVKNVWHLITQ
;
A
#
# COMPACT_ATOMS: atom_id res chain seq x y z
N MET A 1 -17.36 -38.28 -54.50
CA MET A 1 -17.41 -36.81 -54.45
C MET A 1 -17.73 -36.39 -53.01
N LYS A 2 -16.72 -36.10 -52.18
CA LYS A 2 -16.92 -35.71 -50.77
C LYS A 2 -17.00 -34.17 -50.70
N LYS A 3 -18.15 -33.65 -50.25
CA LYS A 3 -18.38 -32.20 -50.05
C LYS A 3 -17.63 -31.74 -48.79
N LEU A 4 -16.73 -30.78 -48.94
CA LEU A 4 -16.14 -30.04 -47.82
C LEU A 4 -17.11 -28.93 -47.40
N ILE A 5 -17.49 -28.93 -46.12
CA ILE A 5 -18.26 -27.85 -45.49
C ILE A 5 -17.24 -26.96 -44.78
N ILE A 6 -17.08 -25.72 -45.26
CA ILE A 6 -16.24 -24.71 -44.63
C ILE A 6 -17.11 -24.00 -43.60
N SER A 7 -16.89 -24.28 -42.31
CA SER A 7 -17.50 -23.55 -41.21
C SER A 7 -16.68 -22.28 -40.95
N SER A 8 -17.27 -21.13 -41.26
CA SER A 8 -16.69 -19.81 -40.98
C SER A 8 -16.93 -19.44 -39.51
N LEU A 9 -15.87 -19.44 -38.69
CA LEU A 9 -15.91 -18.88 -37.35
C LEU A 9 -15.94 -17.34 -37.41
N LEU A 10 -17.01 -16.76 -36.88
CA LEU A 10 -17.10 -15.33 -36.55
C LEU A 10 -16.26 -15.07 -35.30
N VAL A 11 -15.20 -14.27 -35.43
CA VAL A 11 -14.41 -13.79 -34.29
C VAL A 11 -15.03 -12.47 -33.82
N VAL A 12 -15.64 -12.49 -32.64
CA VAL A 12 -16.11 -11.27 -31.96
C VAL A 12 -14.93 -10.67 -31.19
N PRO A 13 -14.56 -9.40 -31.39
CA PRO A 13 -13.50 -8.77 -30.60
C PRO A 13 -13.97 -8.56 -29.16
N MET A 14 -13.33 -9.25 -28.22
CA MET A 14 -13.52 -9.03 -26.79
C MET A 14 -12.85 -7.69 -26.42
N ALA A 15 -13.64 -6.64 -26.24
CA ALA A 15 -13.14 -5.38 -25.70
C ALA A 15 -12.81 -5.59 -24.21
N TYR A 16 -11.52 -5.69 -23.88
CA TYR A 16 -11.06 -5.67 -22.50
C TYR A 16 -11.16 -4.23 -22.01
N ALA A 17 -12.18 -3.94 -21.20
CA ALA A 17 -12.18 -2.76 -20.36
C ALA A 17 -11.07 -2.96 -19.31
N THR A 18 -9.90 -2.38 -19.54
CA THR A 18 -8.89 -2.28 -18.50
C THR A 18 -9.43 -1.32 -17.45
N ALA A 19 -9.90 -1.87 -16.32
CA ALA A 19 -10.07 -1.06 -15.12
C ALA A 19 -8.71 -0.42 -14.85
N SER A 20 -8.62 0.90 -14.97
CA SER A 20 -7.40 1.65 -14.64
C SER A 20 -7.18 1.46 -13.14
N SER A 21 -6.32 0.50 -12.79
CA SER A 21 -5.86 0.32 -11.41
C SER A 21 -5.00 1.52 -11.07
N ASN A 22 -5.24 2.13 -9.91
CA ASN A 22 -4.35 3.14 -9.36
C ASN A 22 -3.15 2.51 -8.63
N THR A 23 -2.98 1.18 -8.75
CA THR A 23 -1.87 0.42 -8.17
C THR A 23 -1.24 -0.53 -9.19
N THR A 24 0.04 -0.86 -8.97
CA THR A 24 0.81 -1.86 -9.71
C THR A 24 1.69 -2.66 -8.74
N GLU A 25 1.83 -3.97 -8.98
CA GLU A 25 2.75 -4.84 -8.24
C GLU A 25 4.21 -4.60 -8.67
N THR A 26 5.12 -4.43 -7.72
CA THR A 26 6.56 -4.22 -7.96
C THR A 26 7.40 -5.24 -7.18
N SER A 27 8.73 -5.17 -7.31
CA SER A 27 9.62 -6.03 -6.50
C SER A 27 9.55 -5.76 -5.00
N VAL A 28 8.90 -4.67 -4.57
CA VAL A 28 8.76 -4.25 -3.18
C VAL A 28 7.31 -4.22 -2.70
N GLY A 29 6.41 -4.90 -3.42
CA GLY A 29 4.98 -4.97 -3.13
C GLY A 29 4.14 -4.04 -4.00
N GLU A 30 2.87 -3.88 -3.61
CA GLU A 30 1.90 -3.08 -4.34
C GLU A 30 2.07 -1.58 -4.06
N VAL A 31 2.21 -0.79 -5.13
CA VAL A 31 2.48 0.65 -5.05
C VAL A 31 1.42 1.44 -5.79
N TYR A 32 1.12 2.66 -5.34
CA TYR A 32 0.27 3.56 -6.11
C TYR A 32 1.00 4.08 -7.35
N VAL A 33 0.28 4.13 -8.46
CA VAL A 33 0.77 4.62 -9.75
C VAL A 33 -0.14 5.69 -10.32
N ASP A 34 0.41 6.60 -11.12
CA ASP A 34 -0.40 7.51 -11.93
C ASP A 34 -1.09 6.80 -13.11
N GLY A 35 -1.90 7.52 -13.87
CA GLY A 35 -2.63 6.98 -15.02
C GLY A 35 -1.76 6.58 -16.21
N ALA A 36 -0.44 6.78 -16.12
CA ALA A 36 0.55 6.28 -17.06
C ALA A 36 1.39 5.13 -16.47
N GLY A 37 1.01 4.60 -15.29
CA GLY A 37 1.70 3.50 -14.61
C GLY A 37 2.97 3.92 -13.85
N LYS A 38 3.22 5.23 -13.68
CA LYS A 38 4.41 5.70 -12.94
C LYS A 38 4.21 5.57 -11.45
N THR A 39 5.16 4.93 -10.77
CA THR A 39 5.20 4.88 -9.31
C THR A 39 5.12 6.27 -8.70
N LEU A 40 4.29 6.38 -7.68
CA LEU A 40 4.12 7.59 -6.90
C LEU A 40 4.93 7.51 -5.61
N TYR A 41 5.36 8.68 -5.15
CA TYR A 41 6.19 8.87 -3.98
C TYR A 41 5.59 9.95 -3.09
N THR A 42 5.91 9.90 -1.81
CA THR A 42 5.71 11.05 -0.90
C THR A 42 7.06 11.65 -0.54
N PHE A 43 7.05 12.82 0.10
CA PHE A 43 8.27 13.48 0.56
C PHE A 43 8.26 13.58 2.07
N SER A 44 9.20 12.93 2.76
CA SER A 44 9.17 12.91 4.23
C SER A 44 9.35 14.29 4.89
N LYS A 45 9.90 15.26 4.15
CA LYS A 45 10.02 16.66 4.62
C LYS A 45 8.74 17.47 4.44
N ASP A 46 7.76 16.95 3.71
CA ASP A 46 6.46 17.60 3.61
C ASP A 46 5.66 17.39 4.91
N PRO A 47 5.21 18.48 5.55
CA PRO A 47 4.20 18.38 6.58
C PRO A 47 2.87 17.92 5.98
N VAL A 48 1.98 17.38 6.82
CA VAL A 48 0.63 17.00 6.40
C VAL A 48 -0.10 18.24 5.86
N GLY A 49 -0.73 18.10 4.69
CA GLY A 49 -1.53 19.15 4.07
C GLY A 49 -0.72 20.19 3.28
N GLN A 50 0.61 20.07 3.19
CA GLN A 50 1.44 21.08 2.52
C GLN A 50 2.70 20.48 1.88
N SER A 51 2.99 20.94 0.66
CA SER A 51 4.27 20.68 -0.01
C SER A 51 5.30 21.78 0.29
N VAL A 52 6.52 21.37 0.67
CA VAL A 52 7.72 22.22 0.70
C VAL A 52 8.65 21.98 -0.49
N CYS A 53 8.33 21.01 -1.35
CA CYS A 53 9.08 20.74 -2.58
C CYS A 53 8.73 21.75 -3.69
N THR A 54 9.53 22.79 -3.84
CA THR A 54 9.37 23.85 -4.87
C THR A 54 10.63 23.99 -5.74
N ASP A 55 10.53 24.77 -6.81
CA ASP A 55 11.66 25.16 -7.67
C ASP A 55 12.37 23.95 -8.31
N LYS A 56 13.67 23.77 -8.05
CA LYS A 56 14.43 22.62 -8.56
C LYS A 56 13.92 21.29 -8.00
N CYS A 57 13.26 21.30 -6.83
CA CYS A 57 12.71 20.08 -6.25
C CYS A 57 11.61 19.52 -7.14
N GLU A 58 10.62 20.33 -7.52
CA GLU A 58 9.48 19.91 -8.36
C GLU A 58 9.87 19.60 -9.82
N THR A 59 11.04 20.06 -10.27
CA THR A 59 11.60 19.62 -11.57
C THR A 59 12.06 18.16 -11.52
N LEU A 60 12.67 17.74 -10.42
CA LEU A 60 13.14 16.35 -10.22
C LEU A 60 12.01 15.46 -9.70
N TRP A 61 11.08 16.04 -8.95
CA TRP A 61 9.94 15.38 -8.35
C TRP A 61 8.65 16.04 -8.81
N PRO A 62 8.22 15.83 -10.07
CA PRO A 62 7.00 16.47 -10.57
C PRO A 62 5.79 16.16 -9.68
N PRO A 63 5.04 17.17 -9.21
CA PRO A 63 3.86 16.96 -8.40
C PRO A 63 2.75 16.29 -9.21
N LEU A 64 1.99 15.40 -8.57
CA LEU A 64 0.79 14.83 -9.15
C LEU A 64 -0.38 15.81 -9.02
N LEU A 65 -0.49 16.72 -9.98
CA LEU A 65 -1.51 17.76 -9.98
C LEU A 65 -2.92 17.17 -10.23
N VAL A 66 -3.93 17.72 -9.56
CA VAL A 66 -5.33 17.26 -9.62
C VAL A 66 -5.94 17.40 -11.01
N ASN A 67 -5.50 18.39 -11.77
CA ASN A 67 -5.95 18.65 -13.13
C ASN A 67 -5.21 17.81 -14.18
N ASP A 68 -4.23 17.00 -13.78
CA ASP A 68 -3.57 16.07 -14.68
C ASP A 68 -4.54 14.94 -15.05
N LYS A 69 -4.67 14.65 -16.35
CA LYS A 69 -5.52 13.57 -16.86
C LYS A 69 -5.14 12.22 -16.23
N ALA A 70 -3.85 12.05 -15.94
CA ALA A 70 -3.30 10.87 -15.28
C ALA A 70 -3.68 10.74 -13.79
N SER A 71 -4.45 11.67 -13.21
CA SER A 71 -4.75 11.67 -11.77
C SER A 71 -6.22 11.50 -11.41
N SER A 72 -7.11 11.43 -12.41
CA SER A 72 -8.56 11.34 -12.17
C SER A 72 -8.99 10.10 -11.36
N GLN A 73 -8.20 9.04 -11.40
CA GLN A 73 -8.42 7.77 -10.69
C GLN A 73 -8.44 7.90 -9.16
N PHE A 74 -7.71 8.87 -8.58
CA PHE A 74 -7.62 9.03 -7.12
C PHE A 74 -8.88 9.61 -6.47
N SER A 75 -9.75 10.24 -7.27
CA SER A 75 -10.98 10.88 -6.77
C SER A 75 -12.00 9.93 -6.15
N LYS A 76 -11.84 8.62 -6.36
CA LYS A 76 -12.80 7.59 -5.92
C LYS A 76 -12.44 6.96 -4.58
N SER A 77 -11.23 7.17 -4.05
CA SER A 77 -10.78 6.55 -2.80
C SER A 77 -10.63 7.59 -1.69
N SER A 78 -11.06 7.22 -0.48
CA SER A 78 -11.10 8.08 0.71
C SER A 78 -9.74 8.32 1.35
N GLU A 79 -8.72 7.53 1.01
CA GLU A 79 -7.34 7.73 1.47
C GLU A 79 -6.64 8.90 0.75
N PHE A 80 -7.18 9.31 -0.41
CA PHE A 80 -6.66 10.43 -1.17
C PHE A 80 -7.39 11.73 -0.83
N SER A 81 -6.60 12.78 -0.74
CA SER A 81 -7.03 14.14 -0.48
C SER A 81 -6.34 15.10 -1.45
N GLN A 82 -6.69 16.38 -1.38
CA GLN A 82 -6.06 17.41 -2.20
C GLN A 82 -5.41 18.45 -1.27
N VAL A 83 -4.20 18.85 -1.62
CA VAL A 83 -3.51 19.97 -0.97
C VAL A 83 -3.37 21.13 -1.95
N THR A 84 -3.46 22.36 -1.43
CA THR A 84 -3.21 23.57 -2.22
C THR A 84 -1.75 23.95 -2.08
N ARG A 85 -1.03 23.99 -3.20
CA ARG A 85 0.37 24.44 -3.28
C ARG A 85 0.45 25.96 -3.17
N LYS A 86 1.65 26.49 -2.93
CA LYS A 86 1.89 27.94 -2.77
C LYS A 86 1.52 28.77 -4.00
N ASP A 87 1.63 28.18 -5.18
CA ASP A 87 1.27 28.80 -6.46
C ASP A 87 -0.25 28.73 -6.76
N GLY A 88 -1.04 28.16 -5.85
CA GLY A 88 -2.50 27.99 -5.99
C GLY A 88 -2.91 26.72 -6.73
N SER A 89 -1.97 25.95 -7.29
CA SER A 89 -2.29 24.66 -7.91
C SER A 89 -2.70 23.63 -6.86
N LYS A 90 -3.52 22.65 -7.26
CA LYS A 90 -3.94 21.54 -6.40
C LYS A 90 -3.17 20.27 -6.72
N GLN A 91 -2.70 19.59 -5.70
CA GLN A 91 -1.94 18.34 -5.80
C GLN A 91 -2.65 17.23 -5.02
N TRP A 92 -2.62 16.01 -5.56
CA TRP A 92 -3.11 14.84 -4.83
C TRP A 92 -2.20 14.50 -3.65
N ALA A 93 -2.79 13.97 -2.59
CA ALA A 93 -2.09 13.58 -1.40
C ALA A 93 -2.64 12.27 -0.84
N LEU A 94 -1.77 11.35 -0.45
CA LEU A 94 -2.12 10.11 0.24
C LEU A 94 -2.05 10.36 1.75
N ASN A 95 -3.15 10.16 2.48
CA ASN A 95 -3.22 10.45 3.92
C ASN A 95 -2.70 11.85 4.29
N GLY A 96 -2.96 12.83 3.41
CA GLY A 96 -2.52 14.22 3.54
C GLY A 96 -1.06 14.50 3.19
N LYS A 97 -0.28 13.50 2.77
CA LYS A 97 1.09 13.66 2.24
C LYS A 97 1.07 13.87 0.71
N PRO A 98 1.63 14.98 0.18
CA PRO A 98 1.57 15.26 -1.25
C PRO A 98 2.26 14.19 -2.10
N LEU A 99 1.67 13.83 -3.23
CA LEU A 99 2.15 12.78 -4.13
C LEU A 99 2.96 13.32 -5.30
N TYR A 100 4.06 12.66 -5.61
CA TYR A 100 5.02 13.05 -6.64
C TYR A 100 5.38 11.88 -7.54
N ARG A 101 5.92 12.22 -8.71
CA ARG A 101 6.60 11.30 -9.62
C ARG A 101 8.11 11.47 -9.48
N TRP A 102 8.88 10.48 -9.91
CA TRP A 102 10.32 10.64 -10.10
C TRP A 102 10.65 10.88 -11.56
N PHE A 103 11.46 11.91 -11.86
CA PHE A 103 11.75 12.29 -13.26
C PHE A 103 12.50 11.21 -14.06
N LYS A 104 13.15 10.24 -13.38
CA LYS A 104 13.86 9.15 -14.07
C LYS A 104 13.01 7.91 -14.30
N ASP A 105 11.86 7.74 -13.64
CA ASP A 105 11.00 6.58 -13.89
C ASP A 105 10.46 6.66 -15.32
N GLN A 106 10.77 5.67 -16.17
CA GLN A 106 10.44 5.63 -17.60
C GLN A 106 9.40 4.56 -17.96
N LYS A 107 9.27 3.50 -17.17
CA LYS A 107 8.35 2.40 -17.39
C LYS A 107 7.45 2.20 -16.17
N GLU A 108 6.38 1.45 -16.39
CA GLU A 108 5.53 0.96 -15.31
C GLU A 108 6.35 0.04 -14.38
N GLY A 109 6.16 0.21 -13.08
CA GLY A 109 6.89 -0.54 -12.05
C GLY A 109 8.33 -0.05 -11.78
N ASP A 110 8.81 0.98 -12.48
CA ASP A 110 10.08 1.63 -12.11
C ASP A 110 9.95 2.24 -10.71
N ILE A 111 10.94 2.00 -9.85
CA ILE A 111 10.99 2.50 -8.47
C ILE A 111 12.31 3.25 -8.18
N ASP A 112 12.93 3.84 -9.20
CA ASP A 112 14.30 4.41 -9.11
C ASP A 112 14.38 5.65 -8.22
N GLY A 113 13.23 6.23 -7.86
CA GLY A 113 13.12 7.33 -6.90
C GLY A 113 13.18 6.85 -5.45
N ALA A 114 12.98 5.56 -5.20
CA ALA A 114 12.81 5.02 -3.86
C ALA A 114 14.01 5.33 -2.97
N GLY A 115 13.76 6.00 -1.85
CA GLY A 115 14.79 6.27 -0.86
C GLY A 115 15.88 7.25 -1.33
N VAL A 116 15.69 8.00 -2.42
CA VAL A 116 16.66 9.04 -2.83
C VAL A 116 16.95 9.96 -1.64
N LYS A 117 18.23 10.06 -1.26
CA LYS A 117 18.68 10.82 -0.07
C LYS A 117 17.97 10.44 1.24
N GLY A 118 17.38 9.25 1.29
CA GLY A 118 16.63 8.72 2.42
C GLY A 118 15.33 9.45 2.75
N VAL A 119 14.77 10.29 1.85
CA VAL A 119 13.61 11.17 2.15
C VAL A 119 12.45 11.06 1.16
N TRP A 120 12.54 10.14 0.20
CA TRP A 120 11.53 9.92 -0.84
C TRP A 120 11.00 8.48 -0.77
N PRO A 121 10.15 8.16 0.20
CA PRO A 121 9.50 6.85 0.26
C PRO A 121 8.53 6.68 -0.91
N ILE A 122 8.40 5.43 -1.36
CA ILE A 122 7.36 5.03 -2.31
C ILE A 122 6.01 5.19 -1.61
N ALA A 123 5.00 5.71 -2.30
CA ALA A 123 3.62 5.68 -1.84
C ALA A 123 3.10 4.24 -2.01
N ARG A 124 3.41 3.36 -1.05
CA ARG A 124 2.96 1.98 -1.12
C ARG A 124 1.47 1.89 -0.79
N ALA A 125 0.75 1.07 -1.55
CA ALA A 125 -0.66 0.79 -1.29
C ALA A 125 -0.84 -0.22 -0.14
N ASP A 126 0.23 -0.91 0.24
CA ASP A 126 0.25 -1.95 1.25
C ASP A 126 0.80 -1.48 2.63
N ASP A 127 1.06 -0.19 2.86
CA ASP A 127 1.47 0.36 4.17
C ASP A 127 0.31 0.39 5.19
N VAL A 128 0.57 0.02 6.45
CA VAL A 128 -0.46 -0.18 7.49
C VAL A 128 -0.19 0.64 8.74
N ALA A 129 -1.18 1.42 9.22
CA ALA A 129 -1.27 1.77 10.64
C ALA A 129 -2.33 0.90 11.32
N VAL A 130 -2.04 0.50 12.56
CA VAL A 130 -2.91 -0.41 13.31
C VAL A 130 -3.97 0.37 14.08
N LYS A 131 -5.23 0.02 13.87
CA LYS A 131 -6.41 0.59 14.53
C LYS A 131 -7.19 -0.50 15.25
N LEU A 132 -8.09 -0.08 16.13
CA LEU A 132 -9.05 -0.97 16.75
C LEU A 132 -10.43 -0.76 16.11
N TYR A 133 -11.01 -1.83 15.62
CA TYR A 133 -12.34 -1.87 15.03
C TYR A 133 -13.34 -2.50 16.00
N ASN A 134 -14.59 -2.04 15.99
CA ASN A 134 -15.68 -2.59 16.79
C ASN A 134 -16.89 -2.81 15.88
N ASP A 135 -17.32 -4.07 15.74
CA ASP A 135 -18.48 -4.45 14.91
C ASP A 135 -19.80 -4.49 15.70
N GLY A 136 -19.78 -4.08 16.97
CA GLY A 136 -20.91 -4.15 17.90
C GLY A 136 -20.93 -5.41 18.76
N SER A 137 -20.18 -6.44 18.40
CA SER A 137 -20.07 -7.72 19.13
C SER A 137 -18.66 -8.02 19.63
N ARG A 138 -17.63 -7.61 18.89
CA ARG A 138 -16.21 -7.84 19.20
C ARG A 138 -15.38 -6.62 18.86
N ARG A 139 -14.24 -6.46 19.53
CA ARG A 139 -13.18 -5.52 19.13
C ARG A 139 -12.01 -6.29 18.58
N TYR A 140 -11.45 -5.85 17.45
CA TYR A 140 -10.28 -6.49 16.85
C TYR A 140 -9.41 -5.50 16.07
N LEU A 141 -8.15 -5.89 15.84
CA LEU A 141 -7.18 -5.04 15.15
C LEU A 141 -7.42 -5.03 13.64
N VAL A 142 -7.30 -3.84 13.05
CA VAL A 142 -7.43 -3.60 11.62
C VAL A 142 -6.34 -2.64 11.12
N ASP A 143 -6.13 -2.59 9.82
CA ASP A 143 -5.27 -1.60 9.18
C ASP A 143 -5.97 -0.23 8.99
N ASN A 144 -5.31 0.67 8.27
CA ASN A 144 -5.85 2.00 7.98
C ASN A 144 -7.16 1.99 7.20
N ASN A 145 -7.39 0.94 6.42
CA ASN A 145 -8.54 0.71 5.55
C ASN A 145 -9.61 -0.15 6.23
N ASN A 146 -9.47 -0.41 7.53
CA ASN A 146 -10.33 -1.29 8.32
C ASN A 146 -10.30 -2.77 7.87
N LEU A 147 -9.24 -3.20 7.18
CA LEU A 147 -9.01 -4.62 6.89
C LEU A 147 -8.41 -5.31 8.11
N THR A 148 -8.90 -6.49 8.40
CA THR A 148 -8.57 -7.25 9.61
C THR A 148 -7.11 -7.69 9.67
N LEU A 149 -6.53 -7.57 10.85
CA LEU A 149 -5.19 -8.06 11.16
C LEU A 149 -5.23 -9.36 11.97
N TYR A 150 -4.32 -10.26 11.63
CA TYR A 150 -4.24 -11.62 12.16
C TYR A 150 -2.85 -11.93 12.70
N THR A 151 -2.77 -12.96 13.54
CA THR A 151 -1.52 -13.57 14.00
C THR A 151 -1.37 -15.00 13.50
N PHE A 152 -0.14 -15.49 13.48
CA PHE A 152 0.21 -16.84 13.03
C PHE A 152 0.85 -17.65 14.14
N ASP A 153 0.30 -18.82 14.45
CA ASP A 153 0.79 -19.67 15.57
C ASP A 153 2.22 -20.19 15.37
N LYS A 154 2.68 -20.30 14.12
CA LYS A 154 4.03 -20.81 13.84
C LYS A 154 5.11 -19.74 13.94
N ASP A 155 4.71 -18.47 14.03
CA ASP A 155 5.67 -17.41 14.28
C ASP A 155 6.28 -17.55 15.67
N LYS A 156 7.52 -17.09 15.77
CA LYS A 156 8.20 -16.97 17.05
C LYS A 156 7.98 -15.56 17.59
N ASP A 157 8.25 -15.40 18.88
CA ASP A 157 8.19 -14.08 19.51
C ASP A 157 9.09 -13.09 18.75
N ASN A 158 8.48 -12.00 18.30
CA ASN A 158 9.08 -10.96 17.47
C ASN A 158 9.85 -11.51 16.26
N GLN A 159 9.35 -12.58 15.63
CA GLN A 159 9.97 -13.14 14.43
C GLN A 159 8.95 -13.91 13.57
N SER A 160 8.67 -13.36 12.39
CA SER A 160 7.92 -14.06 11.35
C SER A 160 8.70 -15.26 10.83
N VAL A 161 8.00 -16.38 10.63
CA VAL A 161 8.42 -17.51 9.78
C VAL A 161 7.68 -17.53 8.43
N CYS A 162 6.72 -16.62 8.23
CA CYS A 162 5.94 -16.48 7.01
C CYS A 162 6.69 -15.66 5.96
N TYR A 163 7.22 -16.36 4.95
CA TYR A 163 7.93 -15.81 3.79
C TYR A 163 7.55 -16.58 2.51
N GLY A 164 7.82 -16.02 1.33
CA GLY A 164 7.50 -16.62 0.03
C GLY A 164 6.00 -16.77 -0.16
N ASP A 165 5.52 -17.93 -0.62
CA ASP A 165 4.08 -18.19 -0.84
C ASP A 165 3.20 -17.92 0.39
N CYS A 166 3.77 -17.99 1.60
CA CYS A 166 3.06 -17.65 2.81
C CYS A 166 2.66 -16.17 2.82
N GLU A 167 3.60 -15.27 2.54
CA GLU A 167 3.40 -13.82 2.65
C GLU A 167 2.57 -13.26 1.48
N VAL A 168 2.48 -13.98 0.37
CA VAL A 168 1.52 -13.67 -0.72
C VAL A 168 0.07 -13.86 -0.26
N LYS A 169 -0.20 -14.91 0.53
CA LYS A 169 -1.55 -15.18 1.07
C LYS A 169 -1.81 -14.42 2.37
N TRP A 170 -0.75 -14.14 3.10
CA TRP A 170 -0.78 -13.42 4.36
C TRP A 170 0.16 -12.22 4.28
N PRO A 171 -0.21 -11.14 3.57
CA PRO A 171 0.63 -9.97 3.45
C PRO A 171 1.00 -9.41 4.82
N PRO A 172 2.29 -9.20 5.13
CA PRO A 172 2.71 -8.58 6.38
C PRO A 172 2.10 -7.18 6.53
N ALA A 173 1.68 -6.84 7.74
CA ALA A 173 1.32 -5.46 8.09
C ALA A 173 2.60 -4.67 8.34
N TYR A 174 3.18 -4.12 7.27
CA TYR A 174 4.41 -3.35 7.34
C TYR A 174 4.23 -2.04 8.13
N VAL A 175 5.29 -1.67 8.84
CA VAL A 175 5.40 -0.39 9.55
C VAL A 175 5.63 0.71 8.52
N ASP A 176 4.84 1.78 8.63
CA ASP A 176 4.98 2.97 7.79
C ASP A 176 6.43 3.50 7.80
N SER A 177 6.96 3.75 6.61
CA SER A 177 8.34 4.21 6.42
C SER A 177 8.66 5.56 7.09
N ASP A 178 7.68 6.45 7.27
CA ASP A 178 7.88 7.72 7.99
C ASP A 178 8.15 7.48 9.49
N LEU A 179 7.69 6.36 10.06
CA LEU A 179 8.01 5.96 11.43
C LEU A 179 9.42 5.38 11.54
N THR A 180 9.85 4.59 10.55
CA THR A 180 11.17 3.95 10.57
C THR A 180 12.29 4.95 10.29
N GLN A 181 12.04 5.99 9.49
CA GLN A 181 13.00 7.06 9.18
C GLN A 181 13.42 7.88 10.41
N LYS A 182 12.56 7.98 11.43
CA LYS A 182 12.87 8.67 12.69
C LYS A 182 13.73 7.82 13.64
N GLY A 183 14.16 6.63 13.18
CA GLY A 183 14.84 5.61 13.97
C GLY A 183 13.81 4.76 14.70
N ILE A 184 13.72 3.48 14.31
CA ILE A 184 12.78 2.53 14.92
C ILE A 184 12.94 2.45 16.44
N ASP A 185 14.19 2.56 16.92
CA ASP A 185 14.55 2.52 18.34
C ASP A 185 14.00 3.72 19.13
N ASN A 186 13.61 4.79 18.45
CA ASN A 186 13.03 5.98 19.07
C ASN A 186 11.51 5.89 19.23
N ILE A 187 10.88 4.84 18.69
CA ILE A 187 9.43 4.65 18.79
C ILE A 187 9.11 4.03 20.14
N LYS A 188 8.44 4.79 21.01
CA LYS A 188 7.89 4.26 22.25
C LYS A 188 6.51 3.64 21.97
N LEU A 189 6.46 2.32 21.96
CA LEU A 189 5.22 1.55 21.82
C LEU A 189 4.75 1.04 23.18
N THR A 190 3.44 1.02 23.39
CA THR A 190 2.79 0.62 24.65
C THR A 190 1.59 -0.27 24.36
N GLY A 191 1.04 -0.93 25.38
CA GLY A 191 -0.20 -1.70 25.23
C GLY A 191 -0.05 -2.94 24.36
N GLY A 192 1.09 -3.64 24.47
CA GLY A 192 1.38 -4.85 23.72
C GLY A 192 1.90 -4.63 22.30
N PHE A 193 1.86 -3.41 21.77
CA PHE A 193 2.38 -3.12 20.44
C PHE A 193 3.91 -3.14 20.40
N GLY A 194 4.43 -3.66 19.29
CA GLY A 194 5.86 -3.72 18.99
C GLY A 194 6.11 -3.72 17.49
N VAL A 195 7.36 -3.92 17.12
CA VAL A 195 7.81 -4.06 15.73
C VAL A 195 8.87 -5.14 15.65
N THR A 196 8.86 -5.91 14.57
CA THR A 196 9.92 -6.86 14.24
C THR A 196 10.60 -6.46 12.94
N LYS A 197 11.92 -6.55 12.92
CA LYS A 197 12.69 -6.45 11.68
C LYS A 197 12.56 -7.74 10.88
N ARG A 198 12.29 -7.65 9.58
CA ARG A 198 12.23 -8.79 8.65
C ARG A 198 13.57 -8.99 7.95
N LYS A 199 13.69 -10.07 7.18
CA LYS A 199 14.93 -10.47 6.48
C LYS A 199 15.33 -9.53 5.34
N ASP A 200 14.38 -8.76 4.82
CA ASP A 200 14.53 -7.77 3.76
C ASP A 200 14.76 -6.35 4.30
N ASP A 201 15.13 -6.24 5.59
CA ASP A 201 15.34 -4.98 6.32
C ASP A 201 14.07 -4.11 6.51
N THR A 202 12.89 -4.58 6.11
CA THR A 202 11.62 -3.93 6.44
C THR A 202 11.22 -4.19 7.90
N TYR A 203 10.24 -3.43 8.40
CA TYR A 203 9.67 -3.63 9.73
C TYR A 203 8.20 -3.99 9.61
N GLN A 204 7.75 -4.93 10.45
CA GLN A 204 6.36 -5.39 10.54
C GLN A 204 5.82 -5.11 11.93
N TRP A 205 4.57 -4.68 12.02
CA TRP A 205 3.89 -4.50 13.29
C TRP A 205 3.76 -5.83 14.04
N THR A 206 3.90 -5.77 15.37
CA THR A 206 3.61 -6.90 16.25
C THR A 206 2.60 -6.49 17.32
N PHE A 207 1.79 -7.44 17.78
CA PHE A 207 0.96 -7.29 18.99
C PHE A 207 1.25 -8.45 19.93
N GLU A 208 1.61 -8.14 21.18
CA GLU A 208 2.09 -9.11 22.17
C GLU A 208 3.19 -10.02 21.62
N GLY A 209 4.11 -9.41 20.88
CA GLY A 209 5.24 -10.09 20.23
C GLY A 209 4.88 -10.94 19.00
N LYS A 210 3.60 -11.04 18.62
CA LYS A 210 3.16 -11.77 17.43
C LYS A 210 3.15 -10.86 16.19
N PRO A 211 3.82 -11.23 15.08
CA PRO A 211 3.75 -10.47 13.84
C PRO A 211 2.33 -10.40 13.27
N LEU A 212 1.97 -9.23 12.72
CA LEU A 212 0.62 -8.94 12.22
C LEU A 212 0.54 -9.09 10.70
N TYR A 213 -0.54 -9.69 10.21
CA TYR A 213 -0.77 -9.95 8.78
C TYR A 213 -2.17 -9.58 8.36
N ARG A 214 -2.35 -9.28 7.07
CA ARG A 214 -3.65 -9.26 6.39
C ARG A 214 -3.95 -10.62 5.79
N TRP A 215 -5.21 -10.86 5.44
CA TRP A 215 -5.63 -12.03 4.68
C TRP A 215 -6.00 -11.63 3.26
N PHE A 216 -5.39 -12.27 2.25
CA PHE A 216 -5.55 -11.85 0.84
C PHE A 216 -6.98 -11.92 0.28
N LYS A 217 -7.92 -12.57 0.98
CA LYS A 217 -9.33 -12.64 0.56
C LYS A 217 -10.21 -11.59 1.22
N ASP A 218 -9.75 -10.95 2.29
CA ASP A 218 -10.48 -9.86 2.90
C ASP A 218 -10.26 -8.60 2.05
N SER A 219 -11.34 -8.01 1.58
CA SER A 219 -11.38 -6.84 0.69
C SER A 219 -12.31 -5.74 1.19
N GLN A 220 -13.14 -6.04 2.19
CA GLN A 220 -14.08 -5.10 2.79
C GLN A 220 -13.83 -4.94 4.29
N ALA A 221 -14.17 -3.75 4.79
CA ALA A 221 -14.06 -3.43 6.21
C ALA A 221 -14.87 -4.41 7.06
N GLY A 222 -14.20 -4.99 8.07
CA GLY A 222 -14.80 -5.91 9.03
C GLY A 222 -14.96 -7.36 8.55
N GLU A 223 -14.50 -7.71 7.34
CA GLU A 223 -14.34 -9.12 6.96
C GLU A 223 -13.28 -9.78 7.86
N THR A 224 -13.62 -10.93 8.44
CA THR A 224 -12.67 -11.71 9.26
C THR A 224 -12.48 -13.13 8.71
N THR A 225 -12.45 -13.29 7.38
CA THR A 225 -12.50 -14.63 6.75
C THR A 225 -11.19 -15.41 6.86
N GLY A 226 -10.12 -14.75 7.32
CA GLY A 226 -8.85 -15.39 7.64
C GLY A 226 -8.83 -16.12 8.99
N ASP A 227 -9.79 -15.84 9.87
CA ASP A 227 -9.81 -16.43 11.20
C ASP A 227 -10.01 -17.96 11.13
N GLY A 228 -9.19 -18.70 11.87
CA GLY A 228 -9.22 -20.16 11.91
C GLY A 228 -8.69 -20.86 10.65
N VAL A 229 -8.14 -20.14 9.67
CA VAL A 229 -7.56 -20.78 8.48
C VAL A 229 -6.50 -21.81 8.90
N LYS A 230 -6.70 -23.07 8.51
CA LYS A 230 -5.85 -24.21 8.90
C LYS A 230 -5.65 -24.36 10.43
N ASN A 231 -6.53 -23.77 11.25
CA ASN A 231 -6.46 -23.71 12.71
C ASN A 231 -5.15 -23.13 13.27
N VAL A 232 -4.48 -22.25 12.53
CA VAL A 232 -3.19 -21.65 12.94
C VAL A 232 -3.13 -20.13 12.73
N TRP A 233 -4.19 -19.54 12.19
CA TRP A 233 -4.33 -18.11 11.95
C TRP A 233 -5.48 -17.58 12.79
N HIS A 234 -5.23 -16.51 13.54
CA HIS A 234 -6.18 -16.04 14.55
C HIS A 234 -6.40 -14.56 14.47
N LEU A 235 -7.68 -14.19 14.57
CA LEU A 235 -8.10 -12.83 14.85
C LEU A 235 -7.58 -12.38 16.22
N ILE A 236 -7.16 -11.12 16.29
CA ILE A 236 -6.72 -10.51 17.54
C ILE A 236 -7.92 -9.81 18.17
N THR A 237 -8.61 -10.49 19.07
CA THR A 237 -9.75 -9.91 19.80
C THR A 237 -9.30 -9.20 21.08
N GLN A 238 -9.94 -8.07 21.39
CA GLN A 238 -9.76 -7.31 22.64
C GLN A 238 -11.06 -7.24 23.44
#